data_AF-A0A4W3H4T9-F1
#
_entry.id   AF-A0A4W3H4T9-F1
#
_cell.length_a   1.000
_cell.length_b   1.000
_cell.length_c   1.000
_cell.angle_alpha   90.00
_cell.angle_beta   90.00
_cell.angle_gamma   90.00
#
_symmetry.space_group_name_H-M   'P 1'
#
loop_
_entity.id
_entity.type
_entity.pdbx_description
1 polymer ?
#
loop_
_entity_poly.entity_id
_entity_poly.type
_entity_poly.pdbx_seq_one_letter_code
_entity_poly.pdbx_strand_id
1 'polypeptide(L)'
;MSKSHPYVVNCEKCNADIRVTFQASLLHQNTDVLGYLNLQACSPVDLVLQDSEFVVGCLNCTTEGVLQSLSYGQRKEIHCLHCHSKLSILIEAAHFHLIHVQPQEETAHIRQKKLRDPTVQAGKPLPDYGTCSHFRKSCRWLRFSCCGRAYPCDFCHNDDQDHEMELATRMICGYCAKEQPYNNEKPCIACGNMTLKGTHSSHWEGGQGCRNKIKMSRNWLKKTRRRKKINLNRQENVSKPFT
;
A
#
# COMPACT_ATOMS: atom_id res chain seq x y z
N MET A 1 -19.68 -19.98 27.50
CA MET A 1 -18.64 -19.82 26.46
C MET A 1 -17.71 -21.00 26.57
N SER A 2 -17.88 -22.00 25.70
CA SER A 2 -16.95 -23.13 25.61
C SER A 2 -15.57 -22.59 25.22
N LYS A 3 -14.53 -22.97 25.96
CA LYS A 3 -13.16 -22.62 25.60
C LYS A 3 -12.83 -23.36 24.30
N SER A 4 -12.77 -22.64 23.19
CA SER A 4 -12.28 -23.20 21.92
C SER A 4 -10.81 -23.55 22.11
N HIS A 5 -10.47 -24.82 21.91
CA HIS A 5 -9.09 -25.26 22.00
C HIS A 5 -8.34 -24.81 20.74
N PRO A 6 -7.13 -24.23 20.87
CA PRO A 6 -6.35 -23.84 19.72
C PRO A 6 -5.89 -25.08 18.96
N TYR A 7 -6.14 -25.10 17.66
CA TYR A 7 -5.53 -26.06 16.75
C TYR A 7 -4.10 -25.62 16.44
N VAL A 8 -3.12 -26.49 16.64
CA VAL A 8 -1.69 -26.18 16.49
C VAL A 8 -1.05 -27.18 15.53
N VAL A 9 -0.33 -26.65 14.54
CA VAL A 9 0.44 -27.43 13.55
C VAL A 9 1.78 -26.74 13.31
N ASN A 10 2.83 -27.51 13.02
CA ASN A 10 4.16 -26.97 12.71
C ASN A 10 4.37 -26.82 11.21
N CYS A 11 4.98 -25.72 10.78
CA CYS A 11 5.34 -25.52 9.38
C CYS A 11 6.48 -26.45 8.97
N GLU A 12 6.30 -27.25 7.93
CA GLU A 12 7.32 -28.20 7.44
C GLU A 12 8.62 -27.52 6.97
N LYS A 13 8.57 -26.24 6.57
CA LYS A 13 9.74 -25.52 6.03
C LYS A 13 10.57 -24.81 7.09
N CYS A 14 9.93 -24.16 8.07
CA CYS A 14 10.61 -23.34 9.07
C CYS A 14 10.38 -23.80 10.52
N ASN A 15 9.62 -24.88 10.71
CA ASN A 15 9.24 -25.46 12.00
C ASN A 15 8.49 -24.51 12.96
N ALA A 16 8.04 -23.35 12.47
CA ALA A 16 7.27 -22.41 13.27
C ALA A 16 5.88 -22.97 13.62
N ASP A 17 5.42 -22.70 14.83
CA ASP A 17 4.07 -23.01 15.29
C ASP A 17 3.04 -22.16 14.54
N ILE A 18 2.09 -22.82 13.89
CA ILE A 18 0.88 -22.23 13.32
C ILE A 18 -0.26 -22.53 14.28
N ARG A 19 -0.98 -21.50 14.72
CA ARG A 19 -2.12 -21.65 15.65
C ARG A 19 -3.37 -21.03 15.09
N VAL A 20 -4.47 -21.77 15.17
CA VAL A 20 -5.80 -21.34 14.74
C VAL A 20 -6.79 -21.62 15.86
N THR A 21 -7.56 -20.61 16.27
CA THR A 21 -8.70 -20.79 17.17
C THR A 21 -9.95 -20.28 16.47
N PHE A 22 -10.93 -21.16 16.28
CA PHE A 22 -12.22 -20.80 15.72
C PHE A 22 -13.23 -20.61 16.85
N GLN A 23 -13.92 -19.46 16.82
CA GLN A 23 -15.03 -19.15 17.69
C GLN A 23 -16.29 -19.05 16.83
N ALA A 24 -17.11 -20.09 16.86
CA ALA A 24 -18.36 -20.15 16.13
C ALA A 24 -19.36 -19.08 16.61
N SER A 25 -20.18 -18.59 15.68
CA SER A 25 -21.30 -17.70 15.93
C SER A 25 -22.58 -18.30 15.35
N LEU A 26 -23.74 -17.88 15.88
CA LEU A 26 -25.03 -18.32 15.36
C LEU A 26 -25.36 -17.55 14.08
N LEU A 27 -25.52 -18.27 12.97
CA LEU A 27 -26.02 -17.72 11.72
C LEU A 27 -27.54 -17.60 11.73
N HIS A 28 -28.07 -16.45 11.33
CA HIS A 28 -29.51 -16.24 11.15
C HIS A 28 -29.77 -15.08 10.19
N GLN A 29 -31.04 -14.82 9.88
CA GLN A 29 -31.47 -13.80 8.93
C GLN A 29 -30.94 -12.36 9.16
N ASN A 30 -30.44 -12.03 10.35
CA ASN A 30 -29.88 -10.70 10.64
C ASN A 30 -28.35 -10.72 10.85
N THR A 31 -27.70 -11.89 10.73
CA THR A 31 -26.25 -12.00 10.81
C THR A 31 -25.74 -13.15 9.93
N ASP A 32 -24.88 -12.77 9.00
CA ASP A 32 -24.17 -13.65 8.07
C ASP A 32 -22.76 -14.01 8.57
N VAL A 33 -22.45 -13.70 9.84
CA VAL A 33 -21.15 -13.98 10.45
C VAL A 33 -21.13 -15.39 11.01
N LEU A 34 -20.44 -16.30 10.31
CA LEU A 34 -20.25 -17.70 10.73
C LEU A 34 -19.43 -17.82 12.04
N GLY A 35 -18.49 -16.92 12.24
CA GLY A 35 -17.63 -16.92 13.43
C GLY A 35 -16.37 -16.10 13.24
N TYR A 36 -15.48 -16.21 14.23
CA TYR A 36 -14.23 -15.47 14.30
C TYR A 36 -13.04 -16.42 14.34
N LEU A 37 -11.99 -16.09 13.59
CA LEU A 37 -10.74 -16.83 13.55
C LEU A 37 -9.64 -16.01 14.22
N ASN A 38 -9.04 -16.55 15.27
CA ASN A 38 -7.78 -16.05 15.82
C ASN A 38 -6.64 -16.85 15.19
N LEU A 39 -5.80 -16.16 14.41
CA LEU A 39 -4.75 -16.76 13.60
C LEU A 39 -3.37 -16.30 14.08
N GLN A 40 -2.43 -17.24 14.15
CA GLN A 40 -1.01 -16.98 14.41
C GLN A 40 -0.17 -17.70 13.35
N ALA A 41 0.72 -16.94 12.70
CA ALA A 41 1.62 -17.41 11.63
C ALA A 41 0.92 -18.03 10.39
N CYS A 42 -0.36 -17.71 10.16
CA CYS A 42 -1.10 -18.15 8.97
C CYS A 42 -2.17 -17.12 8.53
N SER A 43 -2.70 -17.34 7.33
CA SER A 43 -3.83 -16.61 6.74
C SER A 43 -4.85 -17.63 6.23
N PRO A 44 -6.16 -17.39 6.38
CA PRO A 44 -7.16 -18.27 5.83
C PRO A 44 -7.20 -18.07 4.31
N VAL A 45 -7.52 -19.14 3.57
CA VAL A 45 -7.59 -19.11 2.11
C VAL A 45 -8.99 -19.49 1.64
N ASP A 46 -9.55 -20.56 2.19
CA ASP A 46 -10.84 -21.09 1.78
C ASP A 46 -11.59 -21.75 2.96
N LEU A 47 -12.90 -21.86 2.84
CA LEU A 47 -13.78 -22.65 3.71
C LEU A 47 -14.37 -23.80 2.89
N VAL A 48 -13.93 -25.02 3.16
CA VAL A 48 -14.38 -26.22 2.45
C VAL A 48 -15.68 -26.73 3.07
N LEU A 49 -16.82 -26.34 2.47
CA LEU A 49 -18.16 -26.69 2.97
C LEU A 49 -18.45 -28.20 2.95
N GLN A 50 -17.81 -28.96 2.06
CA GLN A 50 -18.02 -30.40 1.95
C GLN A 50 -17.46 -31.17 3.15
N ASP A 51 -16.37 -30.66 3.73
CA ASP A 51 -15.68 -31.23 4.90
C ASP A 51 -16.09 -30.54 6.21
N SER A 52 -17.10 -29.66 6.15
CA SER A 52 -17.60 -28.91 7.29
C SER A 52 -18.89 -29.51 7.83
N GLU A 53 -19.01 -29.53 9.16
CA GLU A 53 -20.23 -29.93 9.87
C GLU A 53 -20.91 -28.71 10.48
N PHE A 54 -22.22 -28.59 10.24
CA PHE A 54 -23.04 -27.49 10.75
C PHE A 54 -24.11 -28.02 11.70
N VAL A 55 -24.34 -27.31 12.80
CA VAL A 55 -25.51 -27.53 13.65
C VAL A 55 -26.60 -26.56 13.21
N VAL A 56 -27.76 -27.08 12.83
CA VAL A 56 -28.91 -26.32 12.37
C VAL A 56 -30.07 -26.46 13.35
N GLY A 57 -30.59 -25.33 13.82
CA GLY A 57 -31.77 -25.29 14.68
C GLY A 57 -33.06 -25.17 13.86
N CYS A 58 -34.07 -25.99 14.17
CA CYS A 58 -35.40 -25.80 13.62
C CYS A 58 -36.08 -24.60 14.29
N LEU A 59 -36.55 -23.63 13.51
CA LEU A 59 -37.23 -22.44 14.05
C LEU A 59 -38.67 -22.73 14.55
N ASN A 60 -39.24 -23.87 14.18
CA ASN A 60 -40.61 -24.24 14.56
C ASN A 60 -40.68 -25.00 15.89
N CYS A 61 -39.76 -25.94 16.13
CA CYS A 61 -39.75 -26.78 17.34
C CYS A 61 -38.46 -26.69 18.16
N THR A 62 -37.51 -25.83 17.76
CA THR A 62 -36.24 -25.57 18.46
C THR A 62 -35.31 -26.78 18.56
N THR A 63 -35.66 -27.90 17.93
CA THR A 63 -34.78 -29.07 17.86
C THR A 63 -33.60 -28.80 16.94
N GLU A 64 -32.39 -29.09 17.43
CA GLU A 64 -31.16 -29.01 16.65
C GLU A 64 -30.92 -30.30 15.87
N GLY A 65 -30.24 -30.19 14.74
CA GLY A 65 -29.78 -31.31 13.94
C GLY A 65 -28.43 -31.00 13.29
N VAL A 66 -27.78 -32.03 12.77
CA VAL A 66 -26.49 -31.91 12.08
C VAL A 66 -26.73 -31.85 10.57
N LEU A 67 -25.98 -30.99 9.89
CA LEU A 67 -26.00 -30.81 8.45
C LEU A 67 -24.57 -30.84 7.91
N GLN A 68 -24.35 -31.69 6.91
CA GLN A 68 -23.06 -31.89 6.24
C GLN A 68 -23.24 -31.82 4.72
N SER A 69 -22.11 -31.83 3.99
CA SER A 69 -22.09 -31.88 2.52
C SER A 69 -22.85 -30.73 1.88
N LEU A 70 -22.53 -29.50 2.32
CA LEU A 70 -22.99 -28.27 1.69
C LEU A 70 -22.05 -27.91 0.53
N SER A 71 -22.60 -27.18 -0.45
CA SER A 71 -21.88 -26.69 -1.62
C SER A 71 -22.23 -25.24 -1.85
N TYR A 72 -21.26 -24.44 -2.32
CA TYR A 72 -21.51 -23.05 -2.68
C TYR A 72 -22.52 -22.95 -3.83
N GLY A 73 -23.41 -21.96 -3.76
CA GLY A 73 -24.42 -21.67 -4.77
C GLY A 73 -25.53 -22.72 -4.90
N GLN A 74 -25.51 -23.80 -4.11
CA GLN A 74 -26.55 -24.83 -4.13
C GLN A 74 -27.42 -24.73 -2.88
N ARG A 75 -28.73 -24.60 -3.10
CA ARG A 75 -29.71 -24.64 -2.02
C ARG A 75 -29.88 -26.08 -1.53
N LYS A 76 -29.60 -26.31 -0.24
CA LYS A 76 -29.86 -27.57 0.44
C LYS A 76 -31.20 -27.45 1.17
N GLU A 77 -32.09 -28.41 0.94
CA GLU A 77 -33.38 -28.50 1.61
C GLU A 77 -33.44 -29.82 2.40
N ILE A 78 -33.85 -29.74 3.66
CA ILE A 78 -34.05 -30.89 4.54
C ILE A 78 -35.36 -30.71 5.31
N HIS A 79 -35.85 -31.77 5.94
CA HIS A 79 -36.98 -31.69 6.86
C HIS A 79 -36.50 -31.88 8.28
N CYS A 80 -37.07 -31.14 9.22
CA CYS A 80 -36.82 -31.37 10.64
C CYS A 80 -37.24 -32.80 11.02
N LEU A 81 -36.37 -33.53 11.72
CA LEU A 81 -36.65 -34.90 12.15
C LEU A 81 -37.73 -35.00 13.25
N HIS A 82 -38.08 -33.88 13.89
CA HIS A 82 -39.06 -33.84 14.97
C HIS A 82 -40.44 -33.36 14.50
N CYS A 83 -40.53 -32.21 13.83
CA CYS A 83 -41.80 -31.62 13.41
C CYS A 83 -42.06 -31.65 11.90
N HIS A 84 -41.13 -32.21 11.10
CA HIS A 84 -41.22 -32.29 9.64
C HIS A 84 -41.29 -30.94 8.90
N SER A 85 -41.11 -29.81 9.59
CA SER A 85 -41.02 -28.50 8.93
C SER A 85 -39.85 -28.48 7.94
N LYS A 86 -40.05 -27.91 6.77
CA LYS A 86 -39.00 -27.71 5.77
C LYS A 86 -37.95 -26.70 6.28
N LEU A 87 -36.68 -27.07 6.20
CA LEU A 87 -35.52 -26.22 6.47
C LEU A 87 -34.75 -26.04 5.16
N SER A 88 -34.23 -24.83 4.93
CA SER A 88 -33.48 -24.53 3.72
C SER A 88 -32.29 -23.65 4.04
N ILE A 89 -31.13 -23.98 3.45
CA ILE A 89 -29.91 -23.19 3.56
C ILE A 89 -29.29 -23.03 2.17
N LEU A 90 -28.76 -21.85 1.91
CA LEU A 90 -27.97 -21.52 0.73
C LEU A 90 -26.78 -20.70 1.19
N ILE A 91 -25.58 -21.12 0.81
CA ILE A 91 -24.34 -20.37 1.03
C ILE A 91 -23.82 -19.99 -0.35
N GLU A 92 -23.84 -18.71 -0.68
CA GLU A 92 -23.39 -18.24 -1.99
C GLU A 92 -21.87 -18.17 -2.07
N ALA A 93 -21.24 -17.58 -1.05
CA ALA A 93 -19.81 -17.46 -0.91
C ALA A 93 -19.42 -17.31 0.57
N ALA A 94 -18.17 -17.60 0.89
CA ALA A 94 -17.56 -17.29 2.18
C ALA A 94 -16.46 -16.25 2.01
N HIS A 95 -16.42 -15.27 2.90
CA HIS A 95 -15.45 -14.18 2.86
C HIS A 95 -14.72 -14.04 4.20
N PHE A 96 -13.40 -13.94 4.13
CA PHE A 96 -12.56 -13.68 5.30
C PHE A 96 -12.29 -12.18 5.42
N HIS A 97 -12.82 -11.57 6.48
CA HIS A 97 -12.60 -10.16 6.78
C HIS A 97 -11.62 -10.02 7.94
N LEU A 98 -10.53 -9.26 7.73
CA LEU A 98 -9.59 -8.95 8.79
C LEU A 98 -10.23 -7.92 9.74
N ILE A 99 -10.62 -8.37 10.93
CA ILE A 99 -11.11 -7.51 12.00
C ILE A 99 -9.89 -7.09 12.81
N HIS A 100 -9.58 -5.79 12.84
CA HIS A 100 -8.54 -5.27 13.72
C HIS A 100 -9.01 -5.38 15.18
N VAL A 101 -8.67 -6.48 15.83
CA VAL A 101 -8.70 -6.59 17.29
C VAL A 101 -7.56 -5.73 17.81
N GLN A 102 -7.88 -4.66 18.54
CA GLN A 102 -6.87 -3.93 19.32
C GLN A 102 -6.26 -4.95 20.29
N PRO A 103 -4.94 -5.19 20.24
CA PRO A 103 -4.34 -6.20 21.08
C PRO A 103 -4.44 -5.77 22.55
N GLN A 104 -5.14 -6.57 23.35
CA GLN A 104 -4.96 -6.56 24.80
C GLN A 104 -3.50 -6.98 25.06
N GLU A 105 -2.77 -6.07 25.68
CA GLU A 105 -1.32 -6.13 25.86
C GLU A 105 -0.93 -7.21 26.86
N GLU A 106 -0.55 -8.41 26.38
CA GLU A 106 0.21 -9.35 27.20
C GLU A 106 1.40 -9.91 26.42
N THR A 107 2.57 -9.36 26.77
CA THR A 107 3.93 -9.89 26.63
C THR A 107 4.51 -10.15 25.23
N ALA A 108 5.34 -9.17 24.82
CA ALA A 108 6.67 -9.34 24.23
C ALA A 108 6.82 -10.25 23.00
N HIS A 109 6.41 -9.74 21.82
CA HIS A 109 7.28 -9.72 20.63
C HIS A 109 6.91 -8.50 19.79
N ILE A 110 7.93 -7.77 19.35
CA ILE A 110 7.87 -6.43 18.76
C ILE A 110 7.05 -6.50 17.45
N ARG A 111 5.74 -6.30 17.55
CA ARG A 111 4.96 -5.74 16.46
C ARG A 111 5.52 -4.34 16.26
N GLN A 112 6.31 -4.15 15.21
CA GLN A 112 6.67 -2.81 14.75
C GLN A 112 5.35 -2.10 14.43
N LYS A 113 4.75 -1.43 15.42
CA LYS A 113 3.88 -0.28 15.19
C LYS A 113 4.65 0.52 14.16
N LYS A 114 4.11 0.68 12.94
CA LYS A 114 4.74 1.50 11.89
C LYS A 114 5.23 2.75 12.61
N LEU A 115 6.54 2.86 12.79
CA LEU A 115 7.12 3.96 13.55
C LEU A 115 6.87 5.18 12.67
N ARG A 116 5.71 5.80 12.90
CA ARG A 116 5.42 7.11 12.39
C ARG A 116 6.30 7.97 13.24
N ASP A 117 7.40 8.42 12.65
CA ASP A 117 8.22 9.46 13.22
C ASP A 117 7.27 10.58 13.67
N PRO A 118 7.18 10.89 14.98
CA PRO A 118 6.28 11.89 15.52
C PRO A 118 6.44 13.26 14.87
N THR A 119 7.58 13.51 14.22
CA THR A 119 7.90 14.76 13.53
C THR A 119 7.19 14.90 12.18
N VAL A 120 6.66 13.83 11.58
CA VAL A 120 6.02 13.86 10.26
C VAL A 120 4.52 14.15 10.40
N GLN A 121 4.17 15.43 10.42
CA GLN A 121 2.78 15.90 10.45
C GLN A 121 2.20 16.03 9.04
N ALA A 122 1.22 15.19 8.70
CA ALA A 122 0.53 15.26 7.41
C ALA A 122 -0.05 16.66 7.15
N GLY A 123 0.13 17.16 5.94
CA GLY A 123 -0.28 18.50 5.51
C GLY A 123 0.79 19.58 5.66
N LYS A 124 1.84 19.36 6.46
CA LYS A 124 2.97 20.28 6.61
C LYS A 124 4.19 19.81 5.81
N PRO A 125 5.08 20.73 5.39
CA PRO A 125 6.33 20.34 4.75
C PRO A 125 7.25 19.63 5.74
N LEU A 126 8.05 18.68 5.24
CA LEU A 126 9.15 18.07 5.98
C LEU A 126 10.27 19.10 6.19
N PRO A 127 11.15 18.90 7.19
CA PRO A 127 12.38 19.67 7.34
C PRO A 127 13.16 19.71 6.01
N ASP A 128 13.55 20.91 5.56
CA ASP A 128 14.20 21.15 4.27
C ASP A 128 13.52 20.46 3.07
N TYR A 129 12.19 20.36 3.10
CA TYR A 129 11.36 19.64 2.12
C TYR A 129 11.77 18.18 1.92
N GLY A 130 12.39 17.58 2.93
CA GLY A 130 12.87 16.20 2.92
C GLY A 130 14.14 15.98 2.09
N THR A 131 14.91 17.03 1.82
CA THR A 131 16.22 16.92 1.17
C THR A 131 17.31 16.46 2.17
N CYS A 132 18.42 15.95 1.65
CA CYS A 132 19.62 15.66 2.44
C CYS A 132 20.89 16.08 1.70
N SER A 133 22.04 15.98 2.38
CA SER A 133 23.37 16.21 1.81
C SER A 133 23.62 15.37 0.55
N HIS A 134 23.20 14.10 0.55
CA HIS A 134 23.35 13.18 -0.58
C HIS A 134 22.50 13.57 -1.79
N PHE A 135 21.24 13.98 -1.58
CA PHE A 135 20.28 14.25 -2.65
C PHE A 135 19.50 15.56 -2.45
N ARG A 136 20.15 16.69 -2.72
CA ARG A 136 19.54 18.04 -2.64
C ARG A 136 18.35 18.29 -3.57
N LYS A 137 18.19 17.45 -4.61
CA LYS A 137 17.09 17.55 -5.59
C LYS A 137 15.91 16.60 -5.26
N SER A 138 16.04 15.78 -4.23
CA SER A 138 15.02 14.84 -3.77
C SER A 138 14.23 15.48 -2.63
N CYS A 139 13.02 15.93 -2.93
CA CYS A 139 12.10 16.49 -1.94
C CYS A 139 11.12 15.40 -1.45
N ARG A 140 11.67 14.33 -0.89
CA ARG A 140 10.94 13.17 -0.36
C ARG A 140 11.76 12.39 0.65
N TRP A 141 11.07 11.73 1.56
CA TRP A 141 11.65 10.63 2.34
C TRP A 141 11.16 9.29 1.81
N LEU A 142 11.95 8.25 2.00
CA LEU A 142 11.68 6.86 1.65
C LEU A 142 11.35 6.09 2.92
N ARG A 143 10.28 5.28 2.88
CA ARG A 143 9.98 4.36 3.98
C ARG A 143 10.50 2.97 3.63
N PHE A 144 11.49 2.52 4.38
CA PHE A 144 12.16 1.25 4.15
C PHE A 144 11.39 0.09 4.80
N SER A 145 11.28 -1.04 4.10
CA SER A 145 10.54 -2.21 4.58
C SER A 145 11.23 -2.92 5.74
N CYS A 146 12.57 -2.89 5.78
CA CYS A 146 13.39 -3.57 6.78
C CYS A 146 13.12 -3.11 8.22
N CYS A 147 12.97 -1.81 8.46
CA CYS A 147 12.79 -1.25 9.81
C CYS A 147 11.56 -0.36 9.96
N GLY A 148 10.85 -0.09 8.86
CA GLY A 148 9.66 0.76 8.84
C GLY A 148 9.94 2.26 9.08
N ARG A 149 11.21 2.67 9.23
CA ARG A 149 11.62 4.07 9.42
C ARG A 149 11.64 4.83 8.09
N ALA A 150 11.64 6.17 8.18
CA ALA A 150 11.66 7.04 7.01
C ALA A 150 12.94 7.89 6.99
N TYR A 151 13.69 7.83 5.90
CA TYR A 151 14.89 8.65 5.70
C TYR A 151 14.88 9.34 4.33
N PRO A 152 15.62 10.45 4.14
CA PRO A 152 15.73 11.13 2.85
C PRO A 152 16.25 10.24 1.71
N CYS A 153 17.13 9.29 2.03
CA CYS A 153 17.72 8.36 1.08
C CYS A 153 18.38 7.16 1.76
N ASP A 154 18.78 6.20 0.94
CA ASP A 154 19.46 4.95 1.27
C ASP A 154 20.73 5.15 2.10
N PHE A 155 21.59 6.11 1.72
CA PHE A 155 22.80 6.42 2.49
C PHE A 155 22.50 6.95 3.90
N CYS A 156 21.48 7.79 4.05
CA CYS A 156 21.07 8.28 5.37
C CYS A 156 20.47 7.17 6.25
N HIS A 157 19.83 6.17 5.64
CA HIS A 157 19.37 4.99 6.36
C HIS A 157 20.56 4.18 6.89
N ASN A 158 21.51 3.85 6.01
CA ASN A 158 22.64 2.98 6.35
C ASN A 158 23.62 3.63 7.33
N ASP A 159 23.68 4.96 7.40
CA ASP A 159 24.52 5.68 8.37
C ASP A 159 23.93 5.64 9.79
N ASP A 160 22.60 5.57 9.90
CA ASP A 160 21.87 5.58 11.18
C ASP A 160 21.48 4.18 11.69
N GLN A 161 21.47 3.16 10.81
CA GLN A 161 21.00 1.80 11.13
C GLN A 161 22.08 0.74 10.92
N ASP A 162 22.19 -0.20 11.86
CA ASP A 162 23.16 -1.31 11.84
C ASP A 162 22.79 -2.47 10.89
N HIS A 163 21.97 -2.19 9.86
CA HIS A 163 21.57 -3.20 8.88
C HIS A 163 21.48 -2.61 7.47
N GLU A 164 21.66 -3.47 6.47
CA GLU A 164 21.47 -3.08 5.07
C GLU A 164 20.00 -2.72 4.78
N MET A 165 19.84 -1.83 3.82
CA MET A 165 18.55 -1.32 3.41
C MET A 165 17.88 -2.26 2.40
N GLU A 166 16.61 -2.59 2.65
CA GLU A 166 15.71 -3.18 1.65
C GLU A 166 14.93 -2.10 0.91
N LEU A 167 14.69 -2.30 -0.40
CA LEU A 167 14.05 -1.32 -1.28
C LEU A 167 12.74 -0.74 -0.71
N ALA A 168 12.67 0.60 -0.68
CA ALA A 168 11.49 1.31 -0.20
C ALA A 168 10.29 1.16 -1.15
N THR A 169 9.18 0.61 -0.64
CA THR A 169 7.92 0.46 -1.38
C THR A 169 7.01 1.69 -1.29
N ARG A 170 7.29 2.61 -0.35
CA ARG A 170 6.51 3.83 -0.10
C ARG A 170 7.43 5.05 0.04
N MET A 171 6.89 6.22 -0.28
CA MET A 171 7.58 7.49 -0.11
C MET A 171 6.69 8.54 0.56
N ILE A 172 7.31 9.49 1.25
CA ILE A 172 6.66 10.61 1.92
C ILE A 172 6.99 11.89 1.16
N CYS A 173 5.98 12.63 0.75
CA CYS A 173 6.16 13.90 0.05
C CYS A 173 6.81 14.94 0.95
N GLY A 174 7.88 15.58 0.48
CA GLY A 174 8.55 16.67 1.19
C GLY A 174 7.72 17.92 1.43
N TYR A 175 6.69 18.16 0.62
CA TYR A 175 5.92 19.42 0.65
C TYR A 175 4.68 19.36 1.56
N CYS A 176 4.08 18.18 1.70
CA CYS A 176 2.83 18.02 2.45
C CYS A 176 2.85 16.80 3.38
N ALA A 177 4.00 16.14 3.55
CA ALA A 177 4.18 14.95 4.37
C ALA A 177 3.20 13.80 4.04
N LYS A 178 2.57 13.81 2.86
CA LYS A 178 1.67 12.73 2.43
C LYS A 178 2.50 11.50 2.08
N GLU A 179 2.20 10.41 2.76
CA GLU A 179 2.73 9.10 2.42
C GLU A 179 1.93 8.48 1.24
N GLN A 180 2.65 7.98 0.24
CA GLN A 180 2.11 7.44 -1.01
C GLN A 180 2.99 6.28 -1.51
N PRO A 181 2.48 5.42 -2.44
CA PRO A 181 3.31 4.42 -3.11
C PRO A 181 4.54 5.07 -3.74
N TYR A 182 5.67 4.36 -3.75
CA TYR A 182 6.88 4.86 -4.40
C TYR A 182 6.63 5.14 -5.88
N ASN A 183 6.91 6.36 -6.33
CA ASN A 183 6.82 6.75 -7.72
C ASN A 183 7.78 7.91 -8.01
N ASN A 184 8.54 7.82 -9.10
CA ASN A 184 9.51 8.85 -9.49
C ASN A 184 9.01 9.81 -10.59
N GLU A 185 7.95 9.44 -11.30
CA GLU A 185 7.47 10.13 -12.49
C GLU A 185 6.26 11.02 -12.19
N LYS A 186 5.38 10.57 -11.29
CA LYS A 186 4.13 11.25 -11.00
C LYS A 186 4.29 12.27 -9.85
N PRO A 187 3.58 13.40 -9.91
CA PRO A 187 3.52 14.34 -8.80
C PRO A 187 2.84 13.71 -7.58
N CYS A 188 3.02 14.34 -6.42
CA CYS A 188 2.35 13.92 -5.21
C CYS A 188 0.82 13.91 -5.40
N ILE A 189 0.19 12.80 -5.01
CA ILE A 189 -1.27 12.61 -5.13
C ILE A 189 -2.10 13.61 -4.32
N ALA A 190 -1.51 14.26 -3.31
CA ALA A 190 -2.22 15.18 -2.42
C ALA A 190 -2.00 16.65 -2.77
N CYS A 191 -0.76 17.06 -3.05
CA CYS A 191 -0.44 18.48 -3.29
C CYS A 191 -0.01 18.80 -4.72
N GLY A 192 0.11 17.80 -5.60
CA GLY A 192 0.49 17.99 -7.00
C GLY A 192 1.96 18.39 -7.24
N ASN A 193 2.77 18.56 -6.18
CA ASN A 193 4.18 18.91 -6.33
C ASN A 193 5.03 17.70 -6.75
N MET A 194 6.00 17.95 -7.62
CA MET A 194 7.01 16.96 -8.00
C MET A 194 8.05 16.80 -6.89
N THR A 195 8.24 15.57 -6.42
CA THR A 195 9.21 15.25 -5.36
C THR A 195 10.63 15.03 -5.87
N LEU A 196 10.82 14.89 -7.18
CA LEU A 196 12.12 14.82 -7.82
C LEU A 196 12.23 15.95 -8.84
N LYS A 197 13.24 16.82 -8.67
CA LYS A 197 13.58 17.83 -9.67
C LYS A 197 14.48 17.20 -10.73
N GLY A 198 13.91 16.56 -11.76
CA GLY A 198 14.73 15.87 -12.75
C GLY A 198 14.12 15.43 -14.08
N THR A 199 12.79 15.24 -14.20
CA THR A 199 12.24 14.56 -15.39
C THR A 199 11.64 15.48 -16.45
N HIS A 200 11.54 16.79 -16.20
CA HIS A 200 10.99 17.76 -17.15
C HIS A 200 11.82 19.05 -17.18
N SER A 201 13.09 18.98 -17.60
CA SER A 201 13.67 20.17 -18.25
C SER A 201 13.09 20.23 -19.67
N SER A 202 12.30 21.27 -19.95
CA SER A 202 11.90 21.61 -21.32
C SER A 202 13.08 22.13 -22.15
N HIS A 203 14.28 22.23 -21.55
CA HIS A 203 15.45 22.80 -22.15
C HIS A 203 16.74 22.13 -21.61
N TRP A 204 17.40 21.36 -22.50
CA TRP A 204 18.72 20.73 -22.35
C TRP A 204 18.86 19.56 -21.36
N GLU A 205 19.65 18.58 -21.80
CA GLU A 205 20.07 17.37 -21.08
C GLU A 205 20.89 17.74 -19.84
N GLY A 206 20.22 17.96 -18.71
CA GLY A 206 20.87 17.94 -17.40
C GLY A 206 22.04 18.92 -17.18
N GLY A 207 22.23 19.92 -18.04
CA GLY A 207 23.35 20.88 -17.95
C GLY A 207 24.55 20.59 -18.85
N GLN A 208 24.51 19.58 -19.71
CA GLN A 208 25.46 19.45 -20.83
C GLN A 208 24.81 19.98 -22.10
N GLY A 209 25.34 21.10 -22.60
CA GLY A 209 24.75 21.90 -23.68
C GLY A 209 24.77 21.25 -25.07
N CYS A 210 24.13 20.10 -25.27
CA CYS A 210 23.73 19.60 -26.59
C CYS A 210 22.19 19.45 -26.72
N ARG A 211 21.59 20.14 -27.70
CA ARG A 211 20.14 20.24 -27.87
C ARG A 211 19.73 19.02 -28.68
N ASN A 212 18.83 18.19 -28.17
CA ASN A 212 18.39 16.99 -28.87
C ASN A 212 17.68 17.37 -30.19
N LYS A 213 18.36 17.16 -31.33
CA LYS A 213 17.93 17.60 -32.68
C LYS A 213 16.57 17.01 -33.09
N ILE A 214 16.24 15.83 -32.56
CA ILE A 214 15.03 15.08 -32.90
C ILE A 214 13.77 15.76 -32.32
N LYS A 215 13.92 16.38 -31.14
CA LYS A 215 12.82 17.08 -30.44
C LYS A 215 12.73 18.57 -30.77
N MET A 216 13.59 19.08 -31.65
CA MET A 216 13.50 20.46 -32.08
C MET A 216 12.32 20.65 -33.03
N SER A 217 11.44 21.61 -32.73
CA SER A 217 10.35 21.97 -33.63
C SER A 217 10.93 22.36 -35.00
N ARG A 218 10.41 21.81 -36.10
CA ARG A 218 10.83 22.17 -37.47
C ARG A 218 10.70 23.68 -37.77
N ASN A 219 9.89 24.41 -36.99
CA ASN A 219 9.77 25.87 -37.05
C ASN A 219 11.01 26.65 -36.56
N TRP A 220 12.07 25.98 -36.09
CA TRP A 220 13.29 26.66 -35.62
C TRP A 220 14.02 27.43 -36.73
N LEU A 221 13.81 27.06 -38.00
CA LEU A 221 14.32 27.80 -39.17
C LEU A 221 13.72 29.21 -39.32
N LYS A 222 12.54 29.50 -38.75
CA LYS A 222 11.93 30.84 -38.83
C LYS A 222 12.50 31.81 -37.80
N LYS A 223 13.13 31.33 -36.72
CA LYS A 223 13.70 32.19 -35.65
C LYS A 223 15.10 32.71 -35.99
N THR A 224 15.88 32.00 -36.80
CA THR A 224 17.18 32.47 -37.29
C THR A 224 17.06 33.46 -38.46
N ARG A 225 15.94 33.43 -39.20
CA ARG A 225 15.73 34.34 -40.35
C ARG A 225 15.35 35.77 -39.96
N ARG A 226 14.78 36.00 -38.76
CA ARG A 226 14.50 37.36 -38.24
C ARG A 226 15.69 38.06 -37.59
N ARG A 227 16.80 37.36 -37.32
CA ARG A 227 18.00 37.97 -36.69
C ARG A 227 18.92 38.72 -37.66
N LYS A 228 18.77 38.53 -38.98
CA LYS A 228 19.59 39.23 -39.97
C LYS A 228 19.21 40.71 -40.21
N LYS A 229 18.08 41.20 -39.69
CA LYS A 229 17.62 42.58 -39.97
C LYS A 229 18.02 43.62 -38.91
N ILE A 230 18.63 43.23 -37.79
CA ILE A 230 19.02 44.17 -36.71
C ILE A 230 20.53 44.51 -36.74
N ASN A 231 21.36 43.74 -37.45
CA ASN A 231 22.82 43.95 -37.48
C ASN A 231 23.36 44.73 -38.69
N LEU A 232 22.50 45.29 -39.56
CA LEU A 232 22.96 46.14 -40.68
C LEU A 232 22.96 47.64 -40.38
N ASN A 233 22.38 48.10 -39.26
CA ASN A 233 22.33 49.53 -38.91
C ASN A 233 23.26 49.94 -37.75
N ARG A 234 24.26 49.12 -37.39
CA ARG A 234 25.20 49.42 -36.30
C ARG A 234 26.68 49.42 -36.71
N GLN A 235 26.96 49.57 -38.01
CA GLN A 235 28.33 49.65 -38.54
C GLN A 235 28.64 50.91 -39.37
N GLU A 236 27.80 51.95 -39.28
CA GLU A 236 28.17 53.30 -39.76
C GLU A 236 28.15 54.25 -38.56
N ASN A 237 29.30 54.40 -37.89
CA ASN A 237 29.76 55.60 -37.16
C ASN A 237 30.85 55.25 -36.14
N VAL A 238 32.03 54.80 -36.59
CA VAL A 238 33.29 55.08 -35.89
C VAL A 238 34.43 55.14 -36.90
N SER A 239 34.63 56.30 -37.52
CA SER A 239 35.89 56.68 -38.17
C SER A 239 35.98 58.21 -38.29
N LYS A 240 36.46 58.87 -37.24
CA LYS A 240 37.12 60.19 -37.35
C LYS A 240 38.33 60.21 -36.41
N PRO A 241 39.56 60.37 -36.94
CA PRO A 241 40.72 60.72 -36.12
C PRO A 241 40.68 62.23 -35.82
N PHE A 242 41.05 62.62 -34.61
CA PHE A 242 41.48 63.99 -34.31
C PHE A 242 42.89 63.91 -33.74
N THR A 243 43.79 64.58 -34.48
CA THR A 243 45.21 64.89 -34.24
C THR A 243 46.17 63.72 -34.07
#